data_AF-A0A355EY60-F1
#
_entry.id   AF-A0A355EY60-F1
#
_cell.length_a   1.000
_cell.length_b   1.000
_cell.length_c   1.000
_cell.angle_alpha   90.00
_cell.angle_beta   90.00
_cell.angle_gamma   90.00
#
_symmetry.space_group_name_H-M   'P 1'
#
loop_
_entity.id
_entity.type
_entity.pdbx_description
1 polymer ?
#
loop_
_entity_poly.entity_id
_entity_poly.type
_entity_poly.pdbx_seq_one_letter_code
_entity_poly.pdbx_strand_id
1 'polypeptide(L)' 'KGGPGSCRFLQLVDRSGADLPIPETETTFAALLAAQAAGDGQALLQRGRPVLRLQLGADRAAGLRHLRQALGLEPAR' A
#
# COMPACT_ATOMS: atom_id res chain seq x y z
N LYS A 1 -7.84 -7.73 -9.10
CA LYS A 1 -6.96 -7.08 -10.11
C LYS A 1 -7.49 -7.45 -11.50
N GLY A 2 -8.23 -6.57 -12.18
CA GLY A 2 -8.95 -6.99 -13.39
C GLY A 2 -9.53 -5.87 -14.25
N GLY A 3 -9.11 -4.62 -14.00
CA GLY A 3 -9.52 -3.49 -14.85
C GLY A 3 -8.90 -3.56 -16.24
N PRO A 4 -9.32 -2.65 -17.14
CA PRO A 4 -8.77 -2.51 -18.49
C PRO A 4 -7.25 -2.52 -18.51
N GLY A 5 -6.66 -2.98 -19.62
CA GLY A 5 -5.22 -3.16 -19.70
C GLY A 5 -4.37 -1.89 -19.56
N SER A 6 -5.01 -0.73 -19.65
CA SER A 6 -4.45 0.61 -19.50
C SER A 6 -4.39 1.11 -18.06
N CYS A 7 -4.95 0.39 -17.08
CA CYS A 7 -4.92 0.83 -15.70
C CYS A 7 -3.49 0.89 -15.14
N ARG A 8 -3.16 2.00 -14.48
CA ARG A 8 -1.98 2.16 -13.63
C ARG A 8 -2.40 2.03 -12.17
N PHE A 9 -1.60 1.33 -11.38
CA PHE A 9 -1.94 1.02 -10.00
C PHE A 9 -1.04 1.78 -9.03
N LEU A 10 -1.62 2.28 -7.94
CA LEU A 10 -0.92 2.86 -6.81
C LEU A 10 -1.21 2.01 -5.57
N GLN A 11 -0.17 1.47 -4.95
CA GLN A 11 -0.25 0.81 -3.65
C GLN A 11 0.26 1.77 -2.57
N LEU A 12 -0.64 2.16 -1.67
CA LEU A 12 -0.28 2.88 -0.46
C LEU A 12 -0.10 1.86 0.66
N VAL A 13 1.11 1.81 1.21
CA VAL A 13 1.45 0.97 2.35
C VAL A 13 1.91 1.85 3.50
N ASP A 14 1.75 1.34 4.71
CA ASP A 14 2.33 1.95 5.91
C ASP A 14 2.96 0.85 6.78
N ARG A 15 3.79 1.24 7.74
CA ARG A 15 4.13 0.40 8.88
C ARG A 15 2.93 0.38 9.82
N SER A 16 2.45 -0.80 10.16
CA SER A 16 1.46 -0.98 11.22
C SER A 16 1.99 -0.37 12.53
N GLY A 17 1.07 0.07 13.40
CA GLY A 17 1.42 0.59 14.71
C GLY A 17 1.88 -0.54 15.64
N ALA A 18 1.08 -0.86 16.65
CA ALA A 18 1.34 -2.03 17.48
C ALA A 18 1.28 -3.31 16.62
N ASP A 19 2.33 -4.13 16.69
CA ASP A 19 2.32 -5.45 16.09
C ASP A 19 1.70 -6.45 17.06
N LEU A 20 0.75 -7.24 16.57
CA LEU A 20 -0.02 -8.19 17.38
C LEU A 20 0.27 -9.61 16.89
N PRO A 21 0.58 -10.55 17.80
CA PRO A 21 0.73 -11.95 17.42
C PRO A 21 -0.62 -12.51 16.97
N ILE A 22 -0.60 -13.40 15.98
CA ILE A 22 -1.78 -14.18 15.61
C ILE A 22 -1.74 -15.48 16.42
N PRO A 23 -2.78 -15.76 17.23
CA PRO A 23 -2.83 -16.99 18.03
C PRO A 23 -2.57 -18.24 17.19
N GLU A 24 -1.84 -19.20 17.78
CA GLU A 24 -1.55 -20.51 17.17
C GLU A 24 -0.72 -20.46 15.87
N THR A 25 0.00 -19.35 15.64
CA THR A 25 0.89 -19.20 14.47
C THR A 25 2.23 -18.57 14.85
N GLU A 26 3.22 -18.75 13.99
CA GLU A 26 4.54 -18.10 14.08
C GLU A 26 4.58 -16.72 13.42
N THR A 27 3.42 -16.09 13.19
CA THR A 27 3.32 -14.81 12.46
C THR A 27 2.53 -13.77 13.23
N THR A 28 2.64 -12.53 12.77
CA THR A 28 1.97 -11.38 13.35
C THR A 28 1.05 -10.71 12.34
N PHE A 29 0.10 -9.90 12.81
CA PHE A 29 -0.77 -9.15 11.92
C PHE A 29 0.01 -8.16 11.05
N ALA A 30 1.09 -7.55 11.55
CA ALA A 30 1.96 -6.71 10.74
C ALA A 30 2.64 -7.51 9.61
N ALA A 31 3.19 -8.68 9.95
CA ALA A 31 3.86 -9.55 8.99
C ALA A 31 2.89 -10.04 7.91
N LEU A 32 1.68 -10.46 8.32
CA LEU A 32 0.63 -10.89 7.40
C LEU A 32 0.18 -9.76 6.47
N LEU A 33 -0.06 -8.55 6.99
CA LEU A 33 -0.44 -7.39 6.18
C LEU A 33 0.65 -7.01 5.18
N ALA A 34 1.91 -7.03 5.61
CA ALA A 34 3.07 -6.76 4.74
C ALA A 34 3.17 -7.81 3.62
N ALA A 35 3.01 -9.09 3.95
CA ALA A 35 3.03 -10.19 3.00
C ALA A 35 1.88 -10.08 1.98
N GLN A 36 0.66 -9.81 2.43
CA GLN A 36 -0.50 -9.63 1.55
C GLN A 36 -0.30 -8.44 0.61
N ALA A 37 0.13 -7.28 1.14
CA ALA A 37 0.42 -6.12 0.33
C ALA A 37 1.47 -6.44 -0.74
N ALA A 38 2.58 -7.12 -0.36
CA ALA A 38 3.64 -7.54 -1.27
C ALA A 38 3.12 -8.50 -2.37
N GLY A 39 2.37 -9.53 -1.99
CA GLY A 39 1.74 -10.46 -2.93
C GLY A 39 0.81 -9.76 -3.90
N ASP A 40 0.09 -8.74 -3.42
CA ASP A 40 -0.74 -7.93 -4.28
C ASP A 40 0.05 -7.16 -5.36
N GLY A 41 1.20 -6.59 -5.01
CA GLY A 41 2.06 -5.91 -5.97
C GLY A 41 2.63 -6.90 -7.00
N GLN A 42 3.11 -8.05 -6.53
CA GLN A 42 3.66 -9.11 -7.38
C GLN A 42 2.65 -9.61 -8.41
N ALA A 43 1.40 -9.86 -7.99
CA ALA A 43 0.35 -10.29 -8.89
C ALA A 43 -0.03 -9.23 -9.95
N LEU A 44 0.21 -7.94 -9.71
CA LEU A 44 0.08 -6.88 -10.74
C LEU A 44 1.25 -6.93 -11.71
N LEU A 45 2.48 -7.01 -11.21
CA LEU A 45 3.71 -7.08 -12.00
C LEU A 45 3.71 -8.30 -12.94
N GLN A 46 3.34 -9.47 -12.43
CA GLN A 46 3.24 -10.72 -13.22
C GLN A 46 2.22 -10.61 -14.38
N ARG A 47 1.24 -9.71 -14.28
CA ARG A 47 0.24 -9.46 -15.32
C ARG A 47 0.63 -8.30 -16.25
N GLY A 48 1.89 -7.84 -16.18
CA GLY A 48 2.40 -6.71 -16.95
C GLY A 48 1.73 -5.37 -16.60
N ARG A 49 1.19 -5.24 -15.38
CA ARG A 49 0.50 -4.01 -14.94
C ARG A 49 1.47 -3.09 -14.20
N PRO A 50 1.64 -1.83 -14.63
CA PRO A 50 2.46 -0.87 -13.90
C PRO A 50 1.88 -0.60 -12.51
N VAL A 51 2.71 -0.78 -11.48
CA VAL A 51 2.35 -0.49 -10.09
C VAL A 51 3.43 0.38 -9.45
N LEU A 52 3.01 1.50 -8.88
CA LEU A 52 3.84 2.31 -7.99
C LEU A 52 3.49 1.96 -6.54
N ARG A 53 4.48 1.67 -5.71
CA ARG A 53 4.29 1.47 -4.27
C ARG A 53 4.87 2.66 -3.51
N LEU A 54 4.07 3.24 -2.62
CA LEU A 54 4.49 4.33 -1.73
C LEU A 54 4.30 3.93 -0.27
N GLN A 55 5.34 4.14 0.52
CA GLN A 55 5.31 4.01 1.98
C GLN A 55 4.92 5.38 2.57
N LEU A 56 3.82 5.44 3.32
CA LEU A 56 3.33 6.69 3.90
C LEU A 56 4.20 7.19 5.07
N GLY A 57 4.92 6.28 5.73
CA GLY A 57 5.77 6.59 6.87
C GLY A 57 4.96 6.76 8.17
N ALA A 58 5.66 7.01 9.28
CA ALA A 58 5.08 6.97 10.62
C ALA A 58 3.89 7.94 10.85
N ASP A 59 3.86 9.08 10.14
CA ASP A 59 2.71 9.98 10.11
C ASP A 59 1.96 9.80 8.78
N ARG A 60 0.90 8.97 8.82
CA ARG A 60 0.00 8.71 7.69
C ARG A 60 -0.62 9.98 7.13
N ALA A 61 -1.00 10.90 8.00
CA ALA A 61 -1.66 12.13 7.58
C ALA A 61 -0.69 13.04 6.84
N ALA A 62 0.56 13.17 7.33
CA ALA A 62 1.62 13.87 6.61
C ALA A 62 1.96 13.19 5.28
N GLY A 63 2.12 11.86 5.27
CA GLY A 63 2.39 11.10 4.05
C GLY A 63 1.32 11.31 2.97
N LEU A 64 0.04 11.27 3.35
CA LEU A 64 -1.07 11.55 2.44
C LEU A 64 -1.09 13.01 1.97
N ARG A 65 -0.77 13.99 2.83
CA ARG A 65 -0.64 15.39 2.42
C ARG A 65 0.47 15.58 1.38
N HIS A 66 1.64 14.98 1.59
CA HIS A 66 2.74 15.03 0.62
C HIS A 66 2.36 14.38 -0.71
N LEU A 67 1.67 13.24 -0.67
CA LEU A 67 1.18 12.59 -1.88
C LEU A 67 0.22 13.49 -2.65
N ARG A 68 -0.73 14.13 -1.95
CA ARG A 68 -1.67 15.07 -2.59
C ARG A 68 -0.94 16.25 -3.22
N GLN A 69 0.02 16.84 -2.53
CA GLN A 69 0.84 17.94 -3.05
C GLN A 69 1.62 17.52 -4.30
N ALA A 70 2.27 16.36 -4.27
CA ALA A 70 3.01 15.81 -5.42
C ALA A 70 2.10 15.52 -6.63
N LEU A 71 0.82 15.21 -6.39
CA LEU A 71 -0.19 14.98 -7.43
C LEU A 71 -0.92 16.26 -7.85
N GLY A 72 -0.64 17.42 -7.25
CA GLY A 72 -1.35 18.67 -7.52
C GLY A 72 -2.83 18.63 -7.14
N LEU A 73 -3.20 17.82 -6.13
CA LEU A 73 -4.58 17.68 -5.66
C LEU A 73 -4.86 18.74 -4.59
N GLU A 74 -5.58 19.80 -4.97
CA GLU A 74 -6.06 20.85 -4.07
C GLU A 74 -6.82 20.27 -2.87
N PRO A 75 -6.75 20.86 -1.66
CA PRO A 75 -7.50 20.40 -0.49
C PRO A 75 -9.00 20.35 -0.79
N ALA A 76 -9.68 19.30 -0.32
CA ALA A 76 -11.13 19.23 -0.42
C ALA A 76 -11.72 20.40 0.38
N ARG A 77 -12.50 21.25 -0.29
CA ARG A 77 -13.21 22.39 0.31
C ARG A 77 -14.19 21.92 1.39
#